data_AF-A0A1B2ELR6-F1
#
_entry.id   AF-A0A1B2ELR6-F1
#
_cell.length_a   1.000
_cell.length_b   1.000
_cell.length_c   1.000
_cell.angle_alpha   90.00
_cell.angle_beta   90.00
_cell.angle_gamma   90.00
#
_symmetry.space_group_name_H-M   'P 1'
#
loop_
_entity.id
_entity.type
_entity.pdbx_description
1 polymer ?
#
loop_
_entity_poly.entity_id
_entity_poly.type
_entity_poly.pdbx_seq_one_letter_code
_entity_poly.pdbx_strand_id
1 'polypeptide(L)'
;MVGSAAAQREKLSCSFVSAAGGMPSNYLGEIEAIGTPIGVSERTRVVWQVLTVGGGTTRGLLTVSYSNAASSNQIESTLLRGGPNGDTYLRVVSVDGHAEPSFVTEVAGLSLRLAE
;
A
#
# COMPACT_ATOMS: atom_id res chain seq x y z
N MET A 1 -7.75 31.19 -4.65
CA MET A 1 -8.63 30.01 -4.46
C MET A 1 -7.74 28.91 -3.89
N VAL A 2 -7.79 28.67 -2.58
CA VAL A 2 -7.03 27.58 -1.95
C VAL A 2 -7.91 26.34 -2.05
N GLY A 3 -7.69 25.51 -3.06
CA GLY A 3 -8.33 24.21 -3.15
C GLY A 3 -7.64 23.26 -2.17
N SER A 4 -8.26 23.00 -1.02
CA SER A 4 -7.84 21.93 -0.13
C SER A 4 -8.10 20.59 -0.82
N ALA A 5 -7.04 19.83 -1.13
CA ALA A 5 -7.18 18.47 -1.64
C ALA A 5 -7.96 17.65 -0.62
N ALA A 6 -9.10 17.09 -1.02
CA ALA A 6 -9.86 16.18 -0.16
C ALA A 6 -9.12 14.83 -0.10
N ALA A 7 -8.92 14.30 1.11
CA ALA A 7 -8.46 12.92 1.27
C ALA A 7 -9.59 11.98 0.80
N GLN A 8 -9.29 11.06 -0.10
CA GLN A 8 -10.23 10.06 -0.59
C GLN A 8 -9.89 8.70 0.03
N ARG A 9 -10.93 7.98 0.46
CA ARG A 9 -10.81 6.62 1.00
C ARG A 9 -11.54 5.63 0.11
N GLU A 10 -10.86 4.55 -0.24
CA GLU A 10 -11.42 3.50 -1.09
C GLU A 10 -11.14 2.11 -0.53
N LYS A 11 -12.11 1.21 -0.71
CA LYS A 11 -11.97 -0.18 -0.32
C LYS A 11 -11.32 -0.97 -1.45
N LEU A 12 -10.40 -1.85 -1.09
CA LEU A 12 -9.64 -2.69 -2.00
C LEU A 12 -9.82 -4.17 -1.67
N SER A 13 -9.78 -5.02 -2.68
CA SER A 13 -9.52 -6.45 -2.52
C SER A 13 -8.05 -6.72 -2.84
N CYS A 14 -7.32 -7.24 -1.86
CA CYS A 14 -5.87 -7.42 -1.94
C CYS A 14 -5.53 -8.91 -1.86
N SER A 15 -4.50 -9.33 -2.59
CA SER A 15 -3.94 -10.68 -2.49
C SER A 15 -2.42 -10.60 -2.36
N PHE A 16 -1.88 -11.29 -1.37
CA PHE A 16 -0.45 -11.35 -1.08
C PHE A 16 0.09 -12.74 -1.39
N VAL A 17 1.18 -12.78 -2.14
CA VAL A 17 1.95 -13.99 -2.42
C VAL A 17 3.37 -13.78 -1.91
N SER A 18 3.83 -14.66 -1.04
CA SER A 18 5.21 -14.60 -0.54
C SER A 18 6.19 -14.94 -1.65
N ALA A 19 7.33 -14.26 -1.70
CA ALA A 19 8.42 -14.60 -2.60
C ALA A 19 8.98 -16.02 -2.32
N ALA A 20 8.79 -16.54 -1.10
CA ALA A 20 9.13 -17.92 -0.75
C ALA A 20 8.11 -18.95 -1.28
N GLY A 21 7.04 -18.51 -1.97
CA GLY A 21 5.93 -19.34 -2.41
C GLY A 21 4.87 -19.56 -1.33
N GLY A 22 3.92 -20.46 -1.61
CA GLY A 22 2.81 -20.78 -0.72
C GLY A 22 1.46 -20.26 -1.21
N MET A 23 0.42 -20.54 -0.44
CA MET A 23 -0.95 -20.15 -0.80
C MET A 23 -1.13 -18.63 -0.63
N PRO A 24 -1.76 -17.94 -1.60
CA PRO A 24 -2.06 -16.53 -1.46
C PRO A 24 -2.90 -16.26 -0.21
N SER A 25 -2.57 -15.17 0.49
CA SER A 25 -3.38 -14.65 1.58
C SER A 25 -4.20 -13.48 1.06
N ASN A 26 -5.52 -13.54 1.24
CA ASN A 26 -6.42 -12.48 0.81
C ASN A 26 -6.67 -11.48 1.95
N TYR A 27 -6.77 -10.20 1.59
CA TYR A 27 -6.96 -9.10 2.50
C TYR A 27 -8.03 -8.14 1.98
N LEU A 28 -8.75 -7.52 2.89
CA LEU A 28 -9.51 -6.31 2.63
C LEU A 28 -8.62 -5.11 2.92
N GLY A 29 -8.49 -4.23 1.94
CA GLY A 29 -7.72 -2.99 2.05
C GLY A 29 -8.62 -1.76 2.17
N GLU A 30 -8.12 -0.74 2.83
CA GLU A 30 -8.64 0.62 2.75
C GLU A 30 -7.47 1.56 2.47
N ILE A 31 -7.46 2.17 1.30
CA ILE A 31 -6.42 3.11 0.88
C ILE A 31 -6.88 4.54 1.12
N GLU A 32 -6.00 5.36 1.67
CA GLU A 32 -6.19 6.80 1.82
C GLU A 32 -5.22 7.50 0.86
N ALA A 33 -5.78 8.21 -0.12
CA ALA A 33 -5.02 8.93 -1.13
C ALA A 33 -5.23 10.45 -0.97
N ILE A 34 -4.16 11.22 -1.10
CA ILE A 34 -4.18 12.68 -1.11
C ILE A 34 -3.88 13.13 -2.54
N GLY A 35 -4.78 13.93 -3.13
CA GLY A 35 -4.58 14.53 -4.45
C GLY A 35 -5.75 14.31 -5.40
N THR A 36 -5.49 14.46 -6.70
CA THR A 36 -6.48 14.15 -7.75
C THR A 36 -6.89 12.69 -7.61
N PRO A 37 -8.19 12.36 -7.68
CA PRO A 37 -8.64 10.98 -7.65
C PRO A 37 -7.76 10.21 -8.62
N ILE A 38 -7.07 9.18 -8.10
CA ILE A 38 -6.49 8.18 -8.99
C ILE A 38 -7.66 7.79 -9.89
N GLY A 39 -7.42 7.62 -11.17
CA GLY A 39 -8.41 7.01 -12.06
C GLY A 39 -8.69 5.55 -11.68
N VAL A 40 -8.80 5.23 -10.37
CA VAL A 40 -9.39 4.01 -9.79
C VAL A 40 -10.85 3.99 -10.19
N SER A 41 -11.05 3.80 -11.49
CA SER A 41 -12.18 3.00 -11.92
C SER A 41 -12.01 1.62 -11.29
N GLU A 42 -13.09 0.84 -11.21
CA GLU A 42 -13.11 -0.53 -10.68
C GLU A 42 -12.10 -1.50 -11.33
N ARG A 43 -11.28 -1.04 -12.29
CA ARG A 43 -10.26 -1.80 -13.01
C ARG A 43 -8.81 -1.48 -12.62
N THR A 44 -8.57 -0.49 -11.76
CA THR A 44 -7.19 -0.11 -11.46
C THR A 44 -6.53 -1.13 -10.53
N ARG A 45 -5.39 -1.67 -10.95
CA ARG A 45 -4.60 -2.65 -10.19
C ARG A 45 -3.27 -2.03 -9.79
N VAL A 46 -3.06 -1.90 -8.48
CA VAL A 46 -1.77 -1.48 -7.93
C VAL A 46 -1.05 -2.71 -7.37
N VAL A 47 0.26 -2.78 -7.61
CA VAL A 47 1.12 -3.84 -7.08
C VAL A 47 2.14 -3.21 -6.14
N TRP A 48 2.22 -3.76 -4.94
CA TRP A 48 3.18 -3.37 -3.92
C TRP A 48 4.18 -4.48 -3.67
N GLN A 49 5.45 -4.11 -3.56
CA GLN A 49 6.48 -4.96 -2.99
C GLN A 49 6.41 -4.85 -1.46
N VAL A 50 6.36 -6.00 -0.79
CA VAL A 50 6.43 -6.10 0.67
C VAL A 50 7.87 -6.37 1.08
N LEU A 51 8.41 -5.53 1.96
CA LEU A 51 9.75 -5.67 2.54
C LEU A 51 9.60 -5.81 4.05
N THR A 52 10.19 -6.84 4.65
CA THR A 52 10.15 -7.06 6.11
C THR A 52 11.57 -7.11 6.69
N VAL A 53 11.78 -6.48 7.84
CA VAL A 53 13.04 -6.54 8.60
C VAL A 53 12.89 -7.61 9.69
N GLY A 54 13.79 -8.60 9.74
CA GLY A 54 13.77 -9.63 10.80
C GLY A 54 13.22 -11.01 10.38
N GLY A 55 12.68 -11.13 9.16
CA GLY A 55 12.44 -12.42 8.50
C GLY A 55 11.13 -13.14 8.84
N GLY A 56 10.53 -13.75 7.81
CA GLY A 56 9.33 -14.59 7.90
C GLY A 56 8.06 -13.92 7.39
N THR A 57 7.26 -14.67 6.63
CA THR A 57 5.90 -14.27 6.22
C THR A 57 4.91 -15.27 6.79
N THR A 58 4.16 -14.89 7.83
CA THR A 58 3.04 -15.68 8.34
C THR A 58 1.72 -15.18 7.74
N ARG A 59 0.71 -16.07 7.66
CA ARG A 59 -0.64 -15.66 7.25
C ARG A 59 -1.13 -14.57 8.20
N GLY A 60 -1.64 -13.48 7.64
CA GLY A 60 -2.15 -12.36 8.43
C GLY A 60 -1.07 -11.35 8.87
N LEU A 61 0.21 -11.56 8.57
CA LEU A 61 1.31 -10.64 8.91
C LEU A 61 1.03 -9.19 8.48
N LEU A 62 0.38 -9.01 7.33
CA LEU A 62 0.10 -7.70 6.78
C LEU A 62 -1.11 -6.99 7.42
N THR A 63 -1.77 -7.58 8.43
CA THR A 63 -2.96 -7.01 9.08
C THR A 63 -2.59 -5.83 9.97
N VAL A 64 -2.36 -4.67 9.35
CA VAL A 64 -1.88 -3.46 10.01
C VAL A 64 -2.19 -2.24 9.14
N SER A 65 -2.07 -1.05 9.73
CA SER A 65 -2.07 0.21 9.01
C SER A 65 -0.65 0.61 8.63
N TYR A 66 -0.49 1.07 7.40
CA TYR A 66 0.73 1.61 6.82
C TYR A 66 0.49 3.10 6.55
N SER A 67 1.48 3.93 6.85
CA SER A 67 1.44 5.37 6.59
C SER A 67 2.65 5.79 5.77
N ASN A 68 2.52 6.91 5.06
CA ASN A 68 3.63 7.51 4.34
C ASN A 68 4.78 7.79 5.31
N ALA A 69 5.96 7.22 5.02
CA ALA A 69 7.16 7.36 5.83
C ALA A 69 7.95 8.65 5.56
N ALA A 70 7.44 9.54 4.69
CA ALA A 70 8.08 10.80 4.29
C ALA A 70 8.42 11.77 5.45
N SER A 71 7.98 11.52 6.68
CA SER A 71 8.30 12.34 7.85
C SER A 71 9.70 12.12 8.43
N SER A 72 10.50 11.17 7.94
CA SER A 72 11.91 11.00 8.35
C SER A 72 12.90 11.19 7.19
N ASN A 73 13.12 12.44 6.79
CA ASN A 73 14.26 13.04 6.07
C ASN A 73 14.96 12.35 4.87
N GLN A 74 14.66 11.10 4.48
CA GLN A 74 15.29 10.40 3.34
C GLN A 74 14.43 9.27 2.74
N ILE A 75 13.15 9.11 3.12
CA ILE A 75 12.34 7.98 2.67
C ILE A 75 11.48 8.38 1.46
N GLU A 76 11.60 7.61 0.37
CA GLU A 76 10.90 7.79 -0.90
C GLU A 76 9.38 7.94 -0.69
N SER A 77 8.74 8.87 -1.41
CA SER A 77 7.29 9.16 -1.34
C SER A 77 6.39 8.00 -1.80
N THR A 78 6.98 6.92 -2.30
CA THR A 78 6.32 5.69 -2.76
C THR A 78 6.32 4.59 -1.70
N LEU A 79 6.89 4.86 -0.53
CA LEU A 79 7.15 3.87 0.51
C LEU A 79 6.28 4.11 1.74
N LEU A 80 5.38 3.17 2.01
CA LEU A 80 4.58 3.14 3.23
C LEU A 80 5.26 2.27 4.28
N ARG A 81 5.26 2.71 5.53
CA ARG A 81 5.80 1.95 6.67
C ARG A 81 4.68 1.54 7.60
N GLY A 82 4.74 0.30 8.07
CA GLY A 82 3.78 -0.28 9.00
C GLY A 82 4.35 -1.54 9.66
N GLY A 83 3.47 -2.40 10.13
CA GLY A 83 3.82 -3.59 10.91
C GLY A 83 3.71 -3.34 12.42
N PRO A 84 3.48 -4.38 13.25
CA PRO A 84 3.34 -4.25 14.70
C PRO A 84 4.53 -3.53 15.35
N ASN A 85 5.72 -3.70 14.77
CA ASN A 85 6.97 -3.09 15.24
C ASN A 85 7.51 -2.00 14.28
N GLY A 86 6.75 -1.61 13.24
CA GLY A 86 7.25 -0.72 12.19
C GLY A 86 8.35 -1.37 11.32
N ASP A 87 8.32 -2.68 11.18
CA ASP A 87 9.33 -3.50 10.50
C ASP A 87 8.91 -3.90 9.07
N THR A 88 7.73 -3.50 8.63
CA THR A 88 7.18 -3.84 7.32
C THR A 88 7.03 -2.59 6.46
N TYR A 89 7.43 -2.68 5.20
CA TYR A 89 7.37 -1.59 4.25
C TYR A 89 6.67 -2.05 2.97
N LEU A 90 5.86 -1.15 2.40
CA LEU A 90 5.19 -1.35 1.11
C LEU A 90 5.72 -0.32 0.13
N ARG A 91 6.31 -0.79 -0.96
CA ARG A 91 6.78 0.05 -2.07
C ARG A 91 5.88 -0.18 -3.27
N VAL A 92 5.31 0.88 -3.85
CA VAL A 92 4.56 0.77 -5.11
C VAL A 92 5.52 0.34 -6.23
N VAL A 93 5.17 -0.70 -6.98
CA VAL A 93 6.00 -1.22 -8.10
C VAL A 93 5.35 -0.93 -9.44
N SER A 94 4.03 -1.06 -9.52
CA SER A 94 3.28 -0.79 -10.74
C SER A 94 1.85 -0.35 -10.47
N VAL A 95 1.30 0.47 -11.36
CA VAL A 95 -0.12 0.80 -11.44
C VAL A 95 -0.59 0.44 -12.84
N ASP A 96 -1.66 -0.35 -12.93
CA ASP A 96 -2.25 -0.81 -14.19
C ASP A 96 -1.27 -1.53 -15.13
N GLY A 97 -0.30 -2.23 -14.53
CA GLY A 97 0.74 -2.96 -15.27
C GLY A 97 1.85 -2.08 -15.85
N HIS A 98 1.78 -0.76 -15.67
CA HIS A 98 2.86 0.14 -15.99
C HIS A 98 3.82 0.24 -14.79
N ALA A 99 5.09 -0.08 -15.03
CA ALA A 99 6.14 0.06 -14.04
C ALA A 99 6.36 1.54 -13.74
N GLU A 100 6.45 1.88 -12.45
CA GLU A 100 6.78 3.23 -11.96
C GLU A 100 5.86 4.34 -12.52
N PRO A 101 4.74 4.62 -11.86
CA PRO A 101 3.90 5.72 -12.29
C PRO A 101 4.61 7.03 -11.94
N SER A 102 4.89 7.86 -12.93
CA SER A 102 5.01 9.32 -12.73
C SER A 102 3.72 9.95 -12.14
N PHE A 103 2.69 9.12 -11.90
CA PHE A 103 1.35 9.44 -11.42
C PHE A 103 1.02 8.79 -10.08
N VAL A 104 2.00 8.47 -9.23
CA VAL A 104 1.68 8.03 -7.86
C VAL A 104 1.06 9.22 -7.15
N THR A 105 -0.27 9.30 -7.18
CA THR A 105 -1.06 10.02 -6.20
C THR A 105 -0.49 9.66 -4.84
N GLU A 106 -0.24 10.66 -4.01
CA GLU A 106 0.37 10.48 -2.72
C GLU A 106 -0.52 9.56 -1.88
N VAL A 107 -0.12 8.29 -1.75
CA VAL A 107 -0.79 7.35 -0.88
C VAL A 107 -0.41 7.75 0.53
N ALA A 108 -1.36 8.35 1.24
CA ALA A 108 -1.15 8.79 2.62
C ALA A 108 -1.16 7.60 3.57
N GLY A 109 -1.98 6.60 3.28
CA GLY A 109 -2.04 5.37 4.06
C GLY A 109 -2.72 4.21 3.37
N LEU A 110 -2.48 3.01 3.90
CA LEU A 110 -3.16 1.78 3.54
C LEU A 110 -3.41 0.99 4.81
N SER A 111 -4.63 0.54 5.04
CA SER A 111 -4.94 -0.42 6.11
C SER A 111 -5.33 -1.74 5.50
N LEU A 112 -4.77 -2.84 6.01
CA LEU A 112 -5.08 -4.19 5.55
C LEU A 112 -5.68 -5.01 6.70
N ARG A 113 -6.67 -5.83 6.38
CA ARG A 113 -7.25 -6.83 7.28
C ARG A 113 -7.33 -8.16 6.57
N LEU A 114 -6.96 -9.24 7.25
CA LEU A 114 -7.11 -10.58 6.67
C LEU A 114 -8.58 -10.81 6.30
N ALA A 115 -8.84 -11.27 5.07
CA ALA A 115 -10.16 -11.72 4.68
C ALA A 115 -10.37 -13.12 5.26
N GLU A 116 -11.45 -13.30 6.02
CA GLU A 116 -11.85 -14.58 6.62
C GLU A 116 -12.36 -15.57 5.56
#